data_AF-A0A9E1FDU0-F1
#
_entry.id   AF-A0A9E1FDU0-F1
#
_cell.length_a   1.000
_cell.length_b   1.000
_cell.length_c   1.000
_cell.angle_alpha   90.00
_cell.angle_beta   90.00
_cell.angle_gamma   90.00
#
_symmetry.space_group_name_H-M   'P 1'
#
loop_
_entity.id
_entity.type
_entity.pdbx_description
1 polymer ?
#
loop_
_entity_poly.entity_id
_entity_poly.type
_entity_poly.pdbx_seq_one_letter_code
_entity_poly.pdbx_strand_id
1 'polypeptide(L)' 'MNNLRKFYSFIKKVLPHLTLILAAALIVLLIVNYYNPLMGFLENSMAHAIMYALAALSILLAIRTIYSDFKK' A
#
# COMPACT_ATOMS: atom_id res chain seq x y z
N MET A 1 22.78 13.18 -14.96
CA MET A 1 21.70 12.16 -14.89
C MET A 1 20.47 12.84 -14.28
N ASN A 2 19.39 13.05 -15.05
CA ASN A 2 18.24 13.88 -14.66
C ASN A 2 17.68 13.48 -13.28
N ASN A 3 17.50 14.44 -12.37
CA ASN A 3 16.95 14.22 -11.03
C ASN A 3 15.58 13.52 -11.08
N LEU A 4 14.77 13.83 -12.10
CA LEU A 4 13.49 13.14 -12.36
C LEU A 4 13.64 11.62 -12.59
N ARG A 5 14.67 11.19 -13.33
CA ARG A 5 14.90 9.75 -13.61
C ARG A 5 15.31 9.00 -12.34
N LYS A 6 16.13 9.61 -11.48
CA LYS A 6 16.49 9.04 -10.17
C LYS A 6 15.26 8.91 -9.28
N PHE A 7 14.43 9.94 -9.20
CA PHE A 7 13.18 9.93 -8.43
C PHE A 7 12.22 8.84 -8.91
N TYR A 8 11.99 8.76 -10.21
CA TYR A 8 11.15 7.71 -10.79
C TYR A 8 11.69 6.30 -10.50
N SER A 9 13.00 6.10 -10.63
CA SER A 9 13.65 4.82 -10.30
C SER A 9 13.51 4.46 -8.82
N PHE A 10 13.58 5.45 -7.94
CA PHE A 10 13.37 5.27 -6.50
C PHE A 10 11.93 4.87 -6.17
N ILE A 11 10.93 5.62 -6.68
CA ILE A 11 9.51 5.27 -6.51
C ILE A 11 9.24 3.85 -7.02
N LYS A 12 9.81 3.49 -8.17
CA LYS A 12 9.67 2.14 -8.75
C LYS A 12 10.14 1.04 -7.80
N LYS A 13 11.12 1.31 -6.94
CA LYS A 13 11.59 0.34 -5.93
C LYS A 13 10.74 0.38 -4.66
N VAL A 14 10.39 1.57 -4.18
CA VAL A 14 9.71 1.76 -2.89
C VAL A 14 8.22 1.39 -2.94
N LEU A 15 7.54 1.64 -4.06
CA LEU A 15 6.11 1.40 -4.23
C LEU A 15 5.65 -0.01 -3.78
N PRO A 16 6.24 -1.14 -4.26
CA PRO A 16 5.84 -2.47 -3.80
C PRO A 16 6.06 -2.72 -2.30
N HIS A 17 7.12 -2.14 -1.72
CA HIS A 17 7.40 -2.28 -0.29
C HIS A 17 6.37 -1.55 0.56
N LEU A 18 5.98 -0.33 0.17
CA LEU A 18 4.93 0.42 0.86
C LEU A 18 3.58 -0.31 0.80
N THR A 19 3.22 -0.87 -0.36
CA THR A 19 2.00 -1.68 -0.50
C THR A 19 2.01 -2.88 0.46
N LEU A 20 3.15 -3.60 0.56
CA LEU A 20 3.29 -4.74 1.47
C LEU A 20 3.19 -4.34 2.95
N ILE A 21 3.84 -3.25 3.35
CA ILE A 21 3.81 -2.78 4.74
C ILE A 21 2.38 -2.41 5.15
N LEU A 22 1.65 -1.70 4.29
CA LEU A 22 0.26 -1.34 4.56
C LEU A 22 -0.66 -2.57 4.59
N ALA A 23 -0.43 -3.55 3.71
CA ALA A 23 -1.16 -4.82 3.76
C ALA A 23 -0.93 -5.56 5.09
N ALA A 24 0.32 -5.65 5.53
CA ALA A 24 0.68 -6.28 6.80
C ALA A 24 0.05 -5.53 7.99
N ALA A 25 0.11 -4.20 8.01
CA ALA A 25 -0.52 -3.38 9.04
C ALA A 25 -2.03 -3.62 9.13
N LEU A 26 -2.70 -3.72 7.98
CA LEU A 26 -4.14 -3.99 7.92
C LEU A 26 -4.48 -5.41 8.40
N ILE A 27 -3.66 -6.40 8.07
CA ILE A 27 -3.82 -7.78 8.61
C ILE A 27 -3.71 -7.76 10.13
N VAL A 28 -2.73 -7.05 10.70
CA VAL A 28 -2.58 -6.93 12.16
C VAL A 28 -3.81 -6.25 12.77
N LEU A 29 -4.29 -5.15 12.19
CA LEU A 29 -5.51 -4.48 12.66
C LEU A 29 -6.72 -5.41 12.60
N LEU A 30 -6.87 -6.20 11.54
CA LEU A 30 -7.97 -7.15 11.39
C LEU A 30 -7.92 -8.26 12.44
N ILE A 31 -6.73 -8.79 12.72
CA ILE A 31 -6.51 -9.79 13.78
C ILE A 31 -6.89 -9.20 15.14
N VAL A 32 -6.34 -8.02 15.48
CA VAL A 32 -6.60 -7.38 16.78
C VAL A 32 -8.07 -7.02 16.94
N ASN A 33 -8.72 -6.55 15.87
CA ASN A 33 -10.16 -6.24 15.86
C ASN A 33 -11.02 -7.49 16.04
N TYR A 34 -10.65 -8.61 15.43
CA TYR A 34 -11.35 -9.89 15.61
C TYR A 34 -11.31 -10.35 17.07
N TYR A 35 -10.16 -10.24 17.73
CA TYR A 35 -10.02 -10.62 19.14
C TYR A 35 -10.56 -9.57 20.13
N ASN A 36 -10.65 -8.30 19.73
CA ASN A 36 -11.09 -7.20 20.58
C ASN A 36 -12.09 -6.28 19.85
N PRO A 37 -13.30 -6.78 19.49
CA PRO A 37 -14.24 -6.06 18.65
C PRO A 37 -14.81 -4.78 19.28
N LEU A 38 -14.80 -4.67 20.61
CA LEU A 38 -15.33 -3.51 21.34
C LEU A 38 -14.47 -2.24 21.24
N MET A 39 -13.22 -2.36 20.76
CA MET A 39 -12.28 -1.24 20.64
C MET A 39 -12.39 -0.49 19.31
N GLY A 40 -13.12 -1.03 18.33
CA GLY A 40 -13.36 -0.40 17.02
C GLY A 40 -12.09 -0.02 16.25
N PHE A 41 -11.12 -0.93 16.21
CA PHE A 41 -9.84 -0.69 15.55
C PHE A 41 -9.98 -0.46 14.05
N LEU A 42 -11.02 -1.01 13.42
CA LEU A 42 -11.32 -0.81 12.00
C LEU A 42 -12.29 0.36 11.73
N GLU A 43 -13.07 0.79 12.72
CA GLU A 43 -14.06 1.85 12.52
C GLU A 43 -13.50 3.27 12.66
N ASN A 44 -12.25 3.42 13.11
CA ASN A 44 -11.63 4.73 13.26
C ASN A 44 -11.13 5.32 11.92
N SER A 45 -10.96 6.64 11.88
CA SER A 45 -10.52 7.36 10.67
C SER A 45 -9.12 6.96 10.19
N MET A 46 -8.25 6.51 11.10
CA MET A 46 -6.88 6.10 10.78
C MET A 46 -6.85 4.76 10.02
N ALA A 47 -7.65 3.79 10.44
CA ALA A 47 -7.78 2.50 9.76
C ALA A 47 -8.36 2.67 8.36
N HIS A 48 -9.39 3.50 8.21
CA HIS A 48 -9.93 3.86 6.89
C HIS A 48 -8.86 4.53 6.01
N ALA A 49 -8.04 5.44 6.56
CA ALA A 49 -6.94 6.05 5.82
C ALA A 49 -5.90 5.01 5.34
N ILE A 50 -5.55 4.03 6.19
CA ILE A 50 -4.66 2.91 5.83
C ILE A 50 -5.29 2.06 4.73
N MET A 51 -6.59 1.76 4.81
CA MET A 51 -7.33 1.01 3.79
C MET A 51 -7.32 1.73 2.44
N TYR A 52 -7.65 3.03 2.41
CA TYR A 52 -7.63 3.83 1.18
C TYR A 52 -6.22 3.97 0.60
N ALA A 53 -5.20 4.17 1.46
CA ALA A 53 -3.81 4.22 1.03
C ALA A 53 -3.36 2.89 0.42
N LEU A 54 -3.69 1.76 1.05
CA LEU A 54 -3.40 0.43 0.53
C LEU A 54 -4.08 0.20 -0.82
N ALA A 55 -5.36 0.56 -0.95
CA ALA A 55 -6.12 0.42 -2.18
C ALA A 55 -5.48 1.23 -3.33
N ALA A 56 -5.18 2.51 -3.08
CA ALA A 56 -4.55 3.37 -4.07
C ALA A 56 -3.16 2.87 -4.49
N LEU A 57 -2.31 2.47 -3.53
CA LEU A 57 -0.97 1.95 -3.81
C LEU A 57 -1.01 0.59 -4.52
N SER A 58 -2.01 -0.24 -4.24
CA SER A 58 -2.22 -1.52 -4.94
C SER A 58 -2.61 -1.31 -6.40
N ILE A 59 -3.51 -0.35 -6.69
CA ILE A 59 -3.88 0.02 -8.06
C ILE A 59 -2.66 0.57 -8.81
N LEU A 60 -1.91 1.48 -8.21
CA LEU A 60 -0.68 2.04 -8.80
C LEU A 60 0.35 0.95 -9.09
N LEU A 61 0.53 0.00 -8.15
CA LEU A 61 1.42 -1.13 -8.34
C LEU A 61 0.97 -2.03 -9.49
N ALA A 62 -0.33 -2.30 -9.60
CA ALA A 62 -0.91 -3.12 -10.67
C ALA A 62 -0.70 -2.47 -12.05
N ILE A 63 -1.06 -1.19 -12.21
CA ILE A 63 -0.85 -0.43 -13.46
C ILE A 63 0.62 -0.45 -13.87
N ARG A 64 1.51 -0.19 -12.91
CA ARG A 64 2.96 -0.18 -13.16
C ARG A 64 3.51 -1.57 -13.49
N THR A 65 2.94 -2.64 -12.92
CA THR A 65 3.33 -4.02 -13.23
C THR A 65 2.91 -4.37 -14.65
N ILE A 66 1.66 -4.10 -15.03
CA ILE A 66 1.14 -4.30 -16.39
C ILE A 66 1.97 -3.53 -17.42
N TYR A 67 2.24 -2.24 -17.17
CA TYR A 67 3.07 -1.42 -18.06
C TYR A 67 4.51 -1.97 -18.21
N SER A 68 5.08 -2.52 -17.13
CA SER A 68 6.41 -3.13 -17.18
C SER A 68 6.42 -4.44 -17.96
N ASP A 69 5.30 -5.16 -17.99
CA ASP A 69 5.15 -6.42 -18.71
C ASP A 69 5.03 -6.16 -20.22
N PHE A 70 4.21 -5.18 -20.63
CA PHE A 70 4.11 -4.74 -22.03
C PHE A 70 5.40 -4.15 -22.62
N LYS A 71 6.32 -3.70 -21.78
CA LYS A 71 7.60 -3.12 -22.22
C LYS A 71 8.72 -4.16 -22.36
N LYS A 72 8.52 -5.36 -21.83
CA LYS A 72 9.42 -6.50 -22.05
C LYS A 72 9.17 -7.08 -23.43
#